data_AF-D6X8M1-F1
#
_entry.id   AF-D6X8M1-F1
#
_cell.length_a   1.000
_cell.length_b   1.000
_cell.length_c   1.000
_cell.angle_alpha   90.00
_cell.angle_beta   90.00
_cell.angle_gamma   90.00
#
_symmetry.space_group_name_H-M   'P 1'
#
loop_
_entity.id
_entity.type
_entity.pdbx_description
1 polymer ?
#
loop_
_entity_poly.entity_id
_entity_poly.type
_entity_poly.pdbx_seq_one_letter_code
_entity_poly.pdbx_strand_id
1 'polypeptide(L)'
;MTERTTPRTPNRQLAALIAEAGFSHAGLARRVDQLGLEHGLDLRYDKTSVTRWLRGQQPRGTTPALIAEVFTRRLGRRLSAQDLGLDACAPVYAGLEFAATPEEAVDIVSGLWRKVSGSHAELRK
;
A
#
# COMPACT_ATOMS: atom_id res chain seq x y z
N MET A 1 23.69 14.54 16.71
CA MET A 1 23.23 13.14 16.60
C MET A 1 22.99 12.85 15.13
N THR A 2 24.00 12.35 14.41
CA THR A 2 23.94 12.10 12.96
C THR A 2 23.27 10.74 12.72
N GLU A 3 22.01 10.73 12.28
CA GLU A 3 21.36 9.51 11.81
C GLU A 3 22.11 8.98 10.58
N ARG A 4 22.83 7.88 10.76
CA ARG A 4 23.41 7.11 9.67
C ARG A 4 22.26 6.56 8.83
N THR A 5 21.97 7.20 7.70
CA THR A 5 21.00 6.70 6.73
C THR A 5 21.58 5.42 6.14
N THR A 6 21.05 4.26 6.55
CA THR A 6 21.41 2.99 5.94
C THR A 6 21.13 3.06 4.44
N PRO A 7 22.04 2.60 3.56
CA PRO A 7 21.81 2.60 2.13
C PRO A 7 20.56 1.78 1.84
N ARG A 8 19.52 2.41 1.29
CA ARG A 8 18.30 1.71 0.91
C ARG A 8 18.53 0.98 -0.40
N THR A 9 18.13 -0.29 -0.44
CA THR A 9 18.18 -1.10 -1.66
C THR A 9 17.17 -0.56 -2.67
N PRO A 10 17.57 -0.29 -3.94
CA PRO A 10 16.63 0.14 -4.97
C PRO A 10 15.51 -0.89 -5.22
N ASN A 11 14.27 -0.41 -5.35
CA ASN A 11 13.11 -1.27 -5.63
C ASN A 11 13.02 -1.56 -7.14
N ARG A 12 13.63 -2.69 -7.54
CA ARG A 12 13.66 -3.15 -8.95
C ARG A 12 12.31 -3.68 -9.43
N GLN A 13 11.50 -4.25 -8.54
CA GLN A 13 10.17 -4.79 -8.87
C GLN A 13 9.22 -3.67 -9.29
N LEU A 14 9.15 -2.59 -8.50
CA LEU A 14 8.38 -1.40 -8.86
C LEU A 14 8.87 -0.77 -10.17
N ALA A 15 10.18 -0.71 -10.39
CA ALA A 15 10.75 -0.18 -11.64
C ALA A 15 10.29 -0.97 -12.88
N ALA A 16 10.31 -2.30 -12.79
CA ALA A 16 9.87 -3.19 -13.87
C ALA A 16 8.37 -3.01 -14.17
N LEU A 17 7.53 -2.97 -13.12
CA LEU A 17 6.09 -2.78 -13.29
C LEU A 17 5.73 -1.40 -13.85
N ILE A 18 6.45 -0.33 -13.46
CA ILE A 18 6.28 1.01 -14.06
C ILE A 18 6.52 0.97 -15.56
N ALA A 19 7.57 0.27 -15.99
CA ALA A 19 7.90 0.12 -17.41
C ALA A 19 6.84 -0.72 -18.15
N GLU A 20 6.45 -1.87 -17.61
CA GLU A 20 5.39 -2.75 -18.16
C GLU A 20 4.05 -2.01 -18.32
N ALA A 21 3.67 -1.22 -17.33
CA ALA A 21 2.44 -0.43 -17.33
C ALA A 21 2.51 0.83 -18.21
N GLY A 22 3.71 1.23 -18.66
CA GLY A 22 3.94 2.47 -19.40
C GLY A 22 3.63 3.73 -18.59
N PHE A 23 3.82 3.70 -17.26
CA PHE A 23 3.57 4.86 -16.42
C PHE A 23 4.76 5.81 -16.39
N SER A 24 4.49 7.12 -16.48
CA SER A 24 5.44 8.12 -16.00
C SER A 24 5.35 8.23 -14.47
N HIS A 25 6.43 8.67 -13.80
CA HIS A 25 6.40 8.83 -12.33
C HIS A 25 5.31 9.81 -11.87
N ALA A 26 5.13 10.94 -12.59
CA ALA A 26 4.05 11.87 -12.30
C ALA A 26 2.67 11.27 -12.61
N GLY A 27 2.56 10.45 -13.67
CA GLY A 27 1.33 9.76 -14.03
C GLY A 27 0.92 8.68 -13.03
N LEU A 28 1.88 7.98 -12.42
CA LEU A 28 1.63 7.04 -11.33
C LEU A 28 1.15 7.79 -10.08
N ALA A 29 1.87 8.84 -9.67
CA ALA A 29 1.50 9.63 -8.48
C ALA A 29 0.05 10.15 -8.56
N ARG A 30 -0.33 10.76 -9.69
CA ARG A 30 -1.70 11.26 -9.90
C ARG A 30 -2.76 10.18 -9.81
N ARG A 31 -2.48 8.97 -10.31
CA ARG A 31 -3.42 7.84 -10.23
C ARG A 31 -3.57 7.32 -8.80
N VAL A 32 -2.48 7.30 -8.04
CA VAL A 32 -2.52 6.94 -6.61
C VAL A 32 -3.32 7.98 -5.83
N ASP A 33 -3.14 9.27 -6.10
CA ASP A 33 -3.93 10.33 -5.46
C ASP A 33 -5.41 10.24 -5.84
N GLN A 34 -5.72 10.05 -7.12
CA GLN A 34 -7.10 9.87 -7.59
C GLN A 34 -7.76 8.67 -6.90
N LEU A 35 -7.07 7.53 -6.84
CA LEU A 35 -7.57 6.36 -6.13
C LEU A 35 -7.71 6.64 -4.62
N GLY A 36 -6.76 7.36 -4.02
CA GLY A 36 -6.87 7.82 -2.65
C GLY A 36 -8.15 8.60 -2.38
N LEU A 37 -8.50 9.54 -3.26
CA LEU A 37 -9.74 10.31 -3.19
C LEU A 37 -10.99 9.42 -3.34
N GLU A 38 -10.98 8.43 -4.23
CA GLU A 38 -12.06 7.42 -4.34
C GLU A 38 -12.28 6.67 -3.02
N HIS A 39 -11.22 6.50 -2.22
CA HIS A 39 -11.25 5.89 -0.89
C HIS A 39 -11.38 6.89 0.27
N GLY A 40 -11.66 8.17 0.00
CA GLY A 40 -11.84 9.20 1.03
C GLY A 40 -10.55 9.64 1.72
N LEU A 41 -9.38 9.42 1.11
CA LEU A 41 -8.06 9.81 1.61
C LEU A 41 -7.58 11.09 0.92
N ASP A 42 -7.13 12.08 1.70
CA ASP A 42 -6.42 13.26 1.16
C ASP A 42 -4.93 12.94 1.02
N LEU A 43 -4.56 12.40 -0.14
CA LEU A 43 -3.19 12.08 -0.53
C LEU A 43 -2.68 13.10 -1.55
N ARG A 44 -1.39 13.44 -1.46
CA ARG A 44 -0.73 14.39 -2.37
C ARG A 44 0.67 13.89 -2.73
N TYR A 45 0.73 12.92 -3.62
CA TYR A 45 1.98 12.39 -4.13
C TYR A 45 2.42 13.09 -5.40
N ASP A 46 3.73 13.09 -5.61
CA ASP A 46 4.37 13.67 -6.78
C ASP A 46 5.40 12.70 -7.37
N LYS A 47 6.02 13.12 -8.48
CA LYS A 47 7.14 12.39 -9.09
C LYS A 47 8.25 12.08 -8.08
N THR A 48 8.52 12.99 -7.14
CA THR A 48 9.58 12.85 -6.14
C THR A 48 9.26 11.70 -5.18
N SER A 49 7.99 11.56 -4.78
CA SER A 49 7.49 10.48 -3.95
C SER A 49 7.74 9.12 -4.62
N VAL A 50 7.37 8.98 -5.89
CA VAL A 50 7.65 7.77 -6.69
C VAL A 50 9.15 7.49 -6.81
N THR A 51 9.95 8.54 -7.02
CA THR A 51 11.42 8.41 -7.09
C THR A 51 12.00 7.92 -5.76
N ARG A 52 11.44 8.34 -4.62
CA ARG A 52 11.84 7.84 -3.30
C ARG A 52 11.47 6.37 -3.13
N TRP A 53 10.30 5.94 -3.59
CA TRP A 53 9.89 4.53 -3.56
C TRP A 53 10.81 3.64 -4.40
N LEU A 54 11.19 4.10 -5.59
CA LEU A 54 12.19 3.44 -6.43
C LEU A 54 13.57 3.35 -5.76
N ARG A 55 13.92 4.31 -4.91
CA ARG A 55 15.13 4.29 -4.07
C ARG A 55 14.96 3.48 -2.78
N GLY A 56 13.90 2.67 -2.67
CA GLY A 56 13.67 1.78 -1.54
C GLY A 56 13.05 2.44 -0.31
N GLN A 57 12.51 3.66 -0.42
CA GLN A 57 11.70 4.22 0.66
C GLN A 57 10.31 3.57 0.64
N GLN A 58 9.87 3.03 1.76
CA GLN A 58 8.53 2.43 1.85
C GLN A 58 7.45 3.52 2.01
N PRO A 59 6.38 3.52 1.18
CA PRO A 59 5.18 4.29 1.46
C PRO A 59 4.51 3.78 2.74
N ARG A 60 3.81 4.67 3.45
CA ARG A 60 3.18 4.38 4.74
C ARG A 60 1.66 4.25 4.62
N GLY A 61 1.04 3.69 5.66
CA GLY A 61 -0.41 3.54 5.73
C GLY A 61 -0.94 2.72 4.56
N THR A 62 -2.10 3.08 4.03
CA THR A 62 -2.79 2.37 2.95
C THR A 62 -2.09 2.45 1.58
N THR A 63 -1.14 3.37 1.42
CA THR A 63 -0.53 3.69 0.12
C THR A 63 0.08 2.49 -0.63
N PRO A 64 0.79 1.53 -0.01
CA PRO A 64 1.28 0.34 -0.73
C PRO A 64 0.16 -0.44 -1.44
N ALA A 65 -1.01 -0.57 -0.81
CA ALA A 65 -2.17 -1.24 -1.39
C ALA A 65 -2.79 -0.44 -2.54
N LEU A 66 -2.86 0.89 -2.43
CA LEU A 66 -3.34 1.77 -3.52
C LEU A 66 -2.43 1.69 -4.74
N ILE A 67 -1.11 1.68 -4.53
CA ILE A 67 -0.16 1.53 -5.63
C ILE A 67 -0.40 0.18 -6.33
N ALA A 68 -0.52 -0.92 -5.58
CA ALA A 68 -0.80 -2.24 -6.13
C ALA A 68 -2.12 -2.30 -6.92
N GLU A 69 -3.17 -1.65 -6.42
CA GLU A 69 -4.47 -1.54 -7.10
C GLU A 69 -4.37 -0.75 -8.41
N VAL A 70 -3.61 0.35 -8.44
CA VAL A 70 -3.37 1.12 -9.68
C VAL A 70 -2.72 0.24 -10.76
N PHE A 71 -1.75 -0.60 -10.40
CA PHE A 71 -1.15 -1.54 -11.36
C PHE A 71 -2.11 -2.67 -11.74
N THR A 72 -2.88 -3.19 -10.79
CA THR A 72 -3.91 -4.21 -11.04
C THR A 72 -4.91 -3.75 -12.10
N ARG A 73 -5.47 -2.54 -11.94
CA ARG A 73 -6.39 -1.94 -12.91
C ARG A 73 -5.75 -1.75 -14.29
N ARG A 74 -4.45 -1.42 -14.33
CA ARG A 74 -3.74 -1.11 -15.59
C ARG A 74 -3.28 -2.34 -16.36
N LEU A 75 -2.88 -3.39 -15.66
CA LEU A 75 -2.29 -4.61 -16.22
C LEU A 75 -3.28 -5.77 -16.30
N GLY A 76 -4.46 -5.66 -15.71
CA GLY A 76 -5.52 -6.67 -15.81
C GLY A 76 -5.24 -7.96 -15.03
N ARG A 77 -4.27 -7.94 -14.11
CA ARG A 77 -3.92 -9.06 -13.23
C ARG A 77 -3.80 -8.57 -11.79
N ARG A 78 -4.21 -9.39 -10.83
CA ARG A 78 -4.14 -9.07 -9.41
C ARG A 78 -2.68 -8.93 -8.98
N LEU A 79 -2.35 -7.78 -8.38
CA LEU A 79 -1.04 -7.49 -7.79
C LEU A 79 -1.21 -7.05 -6.33
N SER A 80 -0.32 -7.51 -5.49
CA SER A 80 -0.20 -7.16 -4.07
C SER A 80 0.94 -6.16 -3.85
N ALA A 81 0.99 -5.50 -2.69
CA ALA A 81 2.10 -4.62 -2.34
C ALA A 81 3.46 -5.34 -2.40
N GLN A 82 3.48 -6.61 -2.02
CA GLN A 82 4.66 -7.47 -2.04
C GLN A 82 5.15 -7.74 -3.46
N ASP A 83 4.25 -7.91 -4.43
CA ASP A 83 4.62 -8.08 -5.85
C ASP A 83 5.35 -6.84 -6.41
N LEU A 84 5.10 -5.67 -5.80
CA LEU A 84 5.74 -4.40 -6.13
C LEU A 84 7.03 -4.16 -5.32
N GLY A 85 7.42 -5.06 -4.41
CA GLY A 85 8.54 -4.87 -3.50
C GLY A 85 8.26 -3.83 -2.41
N LEU A 86 6.98 -3.61 -2.09
CA LEU A 86 6.54 -2.72 -1.04
C LEU A 86 6.11 -3.51 0.19
N ASP A 87 6.28 -2.91 1.36
CA ASP A 87 5.84 -3.52 2.60
C ASP A 87 4.33 -3.67 2.60
N ALA A 88 3.88 -4.83 3.07
CA ALA A 88 2.47 -5.09 3.27
C ALA A 88 1.88 -4.06 4.22
N CYS A 89 0.88 -3.30 3.77
CA CYS A 89 -0.03 -2.67 4.70
C CYS A 89 -1.01 -3.74 5.21
N ALA A 90 -1.42 -3.65 6.48
CA ALA A 90 -2.63 -4.33 6.92
C ALA A 90 -3.74 -3.95 5.92
N PRO A 91 -4.34 -4.90 5.19
CA PRO A 91 -5.22 -4.52 4.10
C PRO A 91 -6.34 -3.66 4.67
N VAL A 92 -6.65 -2.54 4.00
CA VAL A 92 -7.92 -1.81 4.21
C VAL A 92 -9.12 -2.73 3.92
N TYR A 93 -8.85 -3.85 3.22
CA TYR A 93 -9.76 -4.96 2.95
C TYR A 93 -9.66 -6.13 3.94
N ALA A 94 -8.94 -6.02 5.07
CA ALA A 94 -9.13 -7.00 6.14
C ALA A 94 -10.61 -6.91 6.55
N GLY A 95 -11.41 -7.92 6.22
CA GLY A 95 -12.89 -7.90 6.36
C GLY A 95 -13.70 -7.83 5.05
N LEU A 96 -13.05 -7.73 3.89
CA LEU A 96 -13.70 -7.72 2.56
C LEU A 96 -13.36 -8.97 1.73
N GLU A 97 -12.73 -9.97 2.35
CA GLU A 97 -12.71 -11.33 1.81
C GLU A 97 -14.13 -11.89 1.92
N PHE A 98 -14.67 -12.41 0.82
CA PHE A 98 -15.94 -13.13 0.87
C PHE A 98 -15.66 -14.44 1.60
N ALA A 99 -15.96 -14.48 2.89
CA ALA A 99 -15.83 -15.69 3.67
C ALA A 99 -16.62 -16.79 2.96
N ALA A 100 -15.96 -17.90 2.66
CA ALA A 100 -16.61 -19.05 2.06
C ALA A 100 -17.58 -19.72 3.05
N THR A 101 -17.41 -19.43 4.35
CA THR A 101 -18.21 -19.96 5.46
C THR A 101 -18.50 -18.92 6.54
N PRO A 102 -19.59 -19.07 7.31
CA PRO A 102 -19.88 -18.21 8.47
C PRO A 102 -18.78 -18.22 9.53
N GLU A 103 -18.10 -19.36 9.74
CA GLU A 103 -17.02 -19.51 10.73
C GLU A 103 -15.81 -18.65 10.36
N GLU A 104 -15.41 -18.68 9.08
CA GLU A 104 -14.35 -17.85 8.55
C GLU A 104 -14.67 -16.35 8.68
N ALA A 105 -15.93 -15.96 8.49
CA ALA A 105 -16.36 -14.57 8.69
C ALA A 105 -16.20 -14.13 10.16
N VAL A 106 -16.55 -14.99 11.12
CA VAL A 106 -16.40 -14.71 12.56
C VAL A 106 -14.93 -14.55 12.93
N ASP A 107 -14.05 -15.40 12.40
CA ASP A 107 -12.61 -15.32 12.64
C ASP A 107 -12.00 -14.02 12.10
N ILE A 108 -12.37 -13.63 10.87
CA ILE A 108 -11.92 -12.39 10.24
C ILE A 108 -12.37 -11.17 11.07
N VAL A 109 -13.65 -11.09 11.45
CA VAL A 109 -14.19 -9.97 12.26
C VAL A 109 -13.58 -9.94 13.66
N SER A 110 -13.38 -11.10 14.29
CA SER A 110 -12.75 -11.20 15.61
C SER A 110 -11.28 -10.77 15.59
N GLY A 111 -10.54 -11.13 14.54
CA GLY A 111 -9.17 -10.69 14.31
C GLY A 111 -9.06 -9.18 14.14
N LEU A 112 -9.98 -8.58 13.38
CA LEU A 112 -10.10 -7.14 13.19
C LEU A 112 -10.38 -6.41 14.50
N TRP A 113 -11.39 -6.86 15.26
CA TRP A 113 -11.77 -6.24 16.52
C TRP A 113 -10.60 -6.20 17.51
N ARG A 114 -9.85 -7.29 17.65
CA ARG A 114 -8.68 -7.35 18.54
C ARG A 114 -7.59 -6.36 18.12
N LYS A 115 -7.37 -6.22 16.81
CA LYS A 115 -6.38 -5.31 16.25
C LYS A 115 -6.76 -3.84 16.44
N VAL A 116 -8.03 -3.48 16.24
CA VAL A 116 -8.55 -2.11 16.45
C VAL A 116 -8.57 -1.76 17.93
N SER A 117 -9.01 -2.68 18.79
CA SER A 117 -9.12 -2.46 20.24
C SER A 117 -7.76 -2.43 20.93
N GLY A 118 -6.78 -3.18 20.43
CA GLY A 118 -5.41 -3.19 20.96
C GLY A 118 -4.65 -1.88 20.69
N SER A 119 -4.89 -1.23 19.55
CA SER A 119 -4.24 0.05 19.20
C SER A 119 -4.72 1.23 20.07
N HIS A 120 -5.92 1.15 20.65
CA HIS A 120 -6.46 2.22 21.50
C HIS A 120 -5.86 2.22 22.92
N ALA A 121 -5.21 1.13 23.34
CA ALA A 121 -4.61 1.00 24.67
C ALA A 121 -3.24 1.69 24.78
N GLU A 122 -2.55 1.96 23.67
CA GLU A 122 -1.20 2.57 23.68
C GLU A 122 -1.20 4.11 23.60
N LEU A 123 -2.36 4.75 23.38
CA LEU A 123 -2.48 6.22 23.28
C LEU A 123 -2.87 6.91 24.60
N ARG A 124 -2.82 6.19 25.73
CA ARG A 124 -3.14 6.72 27.06
C ARG A 124 -2.04 6.40 28.08
N LYS A 125 -0.85 6.92 27.84
CA LYS A 125 0.20 7.18 28.83
C LYS A 125 0.86 8.51 28.47
#